data_AF-A6Q966-F1
#
_entry.id   AF-A6Q966-F1
#
_cell.length_a   1.000
_cell.length_b   1.000
_cell.length_c   1.000
_cell.angle_alpha   90.00
_cell.angle_beta   90.00
_cell.angle_gamma   90.00
#
_symmetry.space_group_name_H-M   'P 1'
#
loop_
_entity.id
_entity.type
_entity.pdbx_description
1 polymer ?
#
loop_
_entity_poly.entity_id
_entity_poly.type
_entity_poly.pdbx_seq_one_letter_code
_entity_poly.pdbx_strand_id
1 'polypeptide(L)'
;MKKVFILFSMLIALFMLSGCGGGSGGSTGTTGIDSTGNANSDNTMYGDNHDEEDNTDESANNGGTAGRGTTVSNGYTLTAWNDLGMHCMDGNDFSVFSILPPYNNLHAQLKDKNGDLITSGVIITYESTTGTDGKINGSSSDKTNFWDFSQKLFGVVLAPDTGLKGKKTPSSTPDTLEYNNAFGWWEAEGIPLTPYNDDGSKNYYPLVKVTAKDTSGNILATAKAVLPVSDEMDCKRCHASNSLAPKAKPKVGWVNNSDPEKDFKLNVLRLHDDRMPNAVKDNMTALQAKGYTYDVKGLEATANAGTPILCAACHSSNALPGTGVAGVKAFTAAIHGYHANVTDPYTNLSMNSSQNRSACYACHPGAATKCLRGAMGDAKDSAGNAMMQCQSCHGHMSNVADKNRKGWVDEPNCQACHYDGMRETSAIDPTTNTLRHVIDTKFATNPNTPANGLSLYRFSKGHGNLQCKSCHGATHAIYPAHQADNLLAKGIQGHAGTIGECSACHSSVPNTVTGGPHGMHPVRQSWVNGHEDVAENNAAQCTVCHGQNYRGSVLSETWTARTFSVENGIKTFAKGHQVSCYDCHNGPNP
;
A
#
# COMPACT_ATOMS: atom_id res chain seq x y z
N MET A 1 -8.76 -28.26 34.35
CA MET A 1 -8.10 -27.27 35.25
C MET A 1 -6.67 -27.09 34.74
N LYS A 2 -6.15 -25.96 34.25
CA LYS A 2 -6.61 -24.60 33.97
C LYS A 2 -6.21 -24.30 32.50
N LYS A 3 -7.15 -23.81 31.68
CA LYS A 3 -6.88 -23.32 30.31
C LYS A 3 -6.35 -21.90 30.43
N VAL A 4 -5.12 -21.63 29.99
CA VAL A 4 -4.58 -20.28 29.85
C VAL A 4 -4.89 -19.82 28.42
N PHE A 5 -5.96 -19.03 28.28
CA PHE A 5 -6.22 -18.25 27.08
C PHE A 5 -5.29 -17.04 27.09
N ILE A 6 -4.36 -16.98 26.14
CA ILE A 6 -3.62 -15.75 25.84
C ILE A 6 -4.54 -14.93 24.93
N LEU A 7 -5.26 -13.98 25.51
CA LEU A 7 -5.91 -12.92 24.75
C LEU A 7 -4.82 -12.03 24.14
N PHE A 8 -4.67 -12.07 22.82
CA PHE A 8 -4.14 -10.93 22.08
C PHE A 8 -5.22 -9.84 22.06
N SER A 9 -5.32 -9.09 23.15
CA SER A 9 -6.12 -7.87 23.20
C SER A 9 -5.28 -6.70 22.70
N MET A 10 -5.85 -5.95 21.76
CA MET A 10 -5.50 -4.56 21.47
C MET A 10 -5.33 -3.80 22.80
N LEU A 11 -4.11 -3.45 23.15
CA LEU A 11 -3.84 -2.47 24.19
C LEU A 11 -2.92 -1.41 23.61
N ILE A 12 -3.52 -0.34 23.11
CA ILE A 12 -2.85 0.94 22.90
C ILE A 12 -2.60 1.49 24.31
N ALA A 13 -1.36 1.36 24.79
CA ALA A 13 -0.93 1.97 26.03
C ALA A 13 -0.83 3.49 25.84
N LEU A 14 -1.81 4.20 26.40
CA LEU A 14 -1.85 5.65 26.51
C LEU A 14 -0.87 6.07 27.63
N PHE A 15 0.28 6.66 27.29
CA PHE A 15 1.11 7.36 28.28
C PHE A 15 0.89 8.88 28.14
N MET A 16 0.21 9.44 29.13
CA MET A 16 0.20 10.87 29.43
C MET A 16 1.50 11.26 30.13
N LEU A 17 2.14 12.32 29.65
CA LEU A 17 3.09 13.12 30.43
C LEU A 17 2.82 14.59 30.13
N SER A 18 2.38 15.29 31.17
CA SER A 18 2.16 16.72 31.26
C SER A 18 3.42 17.42 31.76
N GLY A 19 3.74 18.59 31.19
CA GLY A 19 4.17 19.75 31.98
C GLY A 19 5.50 20.45 31.64
N CYS A 20 5.37 21.75 31.36
CA CYS A 20 6.34 22.87 31.41
C CYS A 20 7.36 23.00 30.26
N GLY A 21 7.54 24.15 29.59
CA GLY A 21 7.00 25.49 29.76
C GLY A 21 8.06 26.55 29.39
N GLY A 22 7.71 27.51 28.52
CA GLY A 22 8.21 28.89 28.55
C GLY A 22 9.26 29.33 27.51
N GLY A 23 9.00 30.47 26.85
CA GLY A 23 10.05 31.41 26.42
C GLY A 23 9.91 32.03 25.03
N SER A 24 9.59 33.32 24.95
CA SER A 24 9.26 34.15 23.78
C SER A 24 10.42 34.97 23.19
N GLY A 25 10.23 35.49 21.96
CA GLY A 25 10.86 36.73 21.42
C GLY A 25 11.87 36.48 20.29
N GLY A 26 11.93 37.22 19.17
CA GLY A 26 11.18 38.34 18.63
C GLY A 26 11.90 38.87 17.37
N SER A 27 11.11 39.29 16.37
CA SER A 27 11.30 40.35 15.34
C SER A 27 12.62 40.63 14.57
N THR A 28 12.40 41.06 13.32
CA THR A 28 13.26 41.82 12.36
C THR A 28 14.24 40.98 11.53
N GLY A 29 14.45 41.17 10.22
CA GLY A 29 13.98 42.15 9.24
C GLY A 29 14.69 41.88 7.90
N THR A 30 13.96 42.20 6.82
CA THR A 30 14.30 42.29 5.39
C THR A 30 15.78 42.44 4.94
N THR A 31 16.13 41.77 3.83
CA THR A 31 16.69 42.39 2.61
C THR A 31 16.48 41.47 1.40
N GLY A 32 15.88 42.01 0.33
CA GLY A 32 15.71 41.32 -0.96
C GLY A 32 16.94 41.42 -1.86
N ILE A 33 16.99 40.54 -2.87
CA ILE A 33 17.68 40.79 -4.14
C ILE A 33 16.78 40.30 -5.27
N ASP A 34 16.53 41.23 -6.17
CA ASP A 34 15.79 41.16 -7.42
C ASP A 34 16.66 40.53 -8.52
N SER A 35 16.05 39.80 -9.45
CA SER A 35 16.64 39.44 -10.74
C SER A 35 15.57 38.89 -11.67
N THR A 36 14.87 39.82 -12.30
CA THR A 36 14.04 39.66 -13.50
C THR A 36 14.81 39.04 -14.69
N GLY A 37 14.15 38.16 -15.43
CA GLY A 37 14.59 37.68 -16.75
C GLY A 37 13.43 37.06 -17.53
N ASN A 38 12.64 37.91 -18.19
CA ASN A 38 11.56 37.56 -19.11
C ASN A 38 12.10 37.48 -20.55
N ALA A 39 11.75 36.43 -21.31
CA ALA A 39 11.22 36.52 -22.68
C ALA A 39 11.10 35.14 -23.37
N ASN A 40 9.86 34.67 -23.45
CA ASN A 40 9.09 34.32 -24.64
C ASN A 40 9.55 33.27 -25.70
N SER A 41 8.58 32.40 -26.00
CA SER A 41 8.20 31.75 -27.27
C SER A 41 9.22 30.88 -28.01
N ASP A 42 8.97 29.57 -28.11
CA ASP A 42 8.30 29.07 -29.32
C ASP A 42 7.81 27.62 -29.25
N ASN A 43 6.73 27.44 -29.99
CA ASN A 43 5.85 26.30 -30.14
C ASN A 43 6.44 25.26 -31.10
N THR A 44 6.66 24.01 -30.68
CA THR A 44 6.56 22.83 -31.59
C THR A 44 6.17 21.58 -30.81
N MET A 45 4.88 21.26 -30.89
CA MET A 45 4.32 19.94 -30.64
C MET A 45 4.90 18.93 -31.65
N TYR A 46 5.45 17.81 -31.19
CA TYR A 46 5.66 16.62 -32.01
C TYR A 46 5.38 15.34 -31.22
N GLY A 47 4.19 14.80 -31.48
CA GLY A 47 3.78 13.39 -31.55
C GLY A 47 4.40 12.36 -30.61
N ASP A 48 3.68 12.02 -29.55
CA ASP A 48 3.73 10.68 -28.96
C ASP A 48 2.82 9.75 -29.77
N ASN A 49 3.44 8.77 -30.44
CA ASN A 49 2.76 7.62 -31.02
C ASN A 49 2.26 6.73 -29.87
N HIS A 50 0.98 6.83 -29.56
CA HIS A 50 0.27 5.78 -28.83
C HIS A 50 -0.38 4.85 -29.83
N ASP A 51 -0.03 3.57 -29.73
CA ASP A 51 -0.63 2.46 -30.46
C ASP A 51 -2.17 2.56 -30.40
N GLU A 52 -2.76 2.69 -31.58
CA GLU A 52 -4.20 2.70 -31.82
C GLU A 52 -4.78 1.32 -31.51
N GLU A 53 -5.43 1.17 -30.35
CA GLU A 53 -6.53 0.20 -30.24
C GLU A 53 -7.83 0.91 -30.59
N ASP A 54 -8.25 0.62 -31.82
CA ASP A 54 -9.46 1.04 -32.52
C ASP A 54 -10.71 0.90 -31.64
N ASN A 55 -11.25 2.03 -31.18
CA ASN A 55 -12.57 2.10 -30.53
C ASN A 55 -13.58 2.57 -31.58
N THR A 56 -14.25 1.62 -32.23
CA THR A 56 -15.48 1.90 -32.95
C THR A 56 -16.67 1.76 -31.99
N ASP A 57 -17.47 2.82 -31.99
CA ASP A 57 -18.72 3.02 -31.27
C ASP A 57 -19.82 2.08 -31.80
N GLU A 58 -20.51 1.37 -30.92
CA GLU A 58 -21.87 0.90 -31.21
C GLU A 58 -22.79 0.98 -29.98
N SER A 59 -23.89 1.70 -30.20
CA SER A 59 -25.07 1.86 -29.39
C SER A 59 -25.76 0.53 -28.99
N ALA A 60 -26.31 0.52 -27.77
CA ALA A 60 -27.16 -0.46 -27.11
C ALA A 60 -27.92 -1.52 -27.97
N ASN A 61 -27.77 -2.82 -27.67
CA ASN A 61 -28.83 -3.70 -27.12
C ASN A 61 -28.32 -5.12 -26.73
N ASN A 62 -28.93 -5.65 -25.66
CA ASN A 62 -29.02 -7.02 -25.10
C ASN A 62 -28.23 -8.24 -25.66
N GLY A 63 -27.55 -8.99 -24.76
CA GLY A 63 -27.40 -10.47 -24.84
C GLY A 63 -25.97 -11.09 -24.79
N GLY A 64 -25.64 -11.80 -23.71
CA GLY A 64 -24.76 -13.01 -23.76
C GLY A 64 -23.25 -12.93 -23.44
N THR A 65 -22.92 -13.06 -22.14
CA THR A 65 -21.82 -13.82 -21.49
C THR A 65 -20.42 -13.97 -22.15
N ALA A 66 -19.39 -13.36 -21.52
CA ALA A 66 -18.33 -13.99 -20.72
C ALA A 66 -17.11 -13.04 -20.57
N GLY A 67 -16.71 -12.70 -19.33
CA GLY A 67 -15.44 -11.99 -19.05
C GLY A 67 -15.52 -10.59 -18.42
N ARG A 68 -16.72 -10.05 -18.15
CA ARG A 68 -16.88 -8.76 -17.45
C ARG A 68 -16.80 -8.99 -15.94
N GLY A 69 -16.08 -8.14 -15.21
CA GLY A 69 -16.04 -8.15 -13.74
C GLY A 69 -17.42 -7.82 -13.16
N THR A 70 -18.34 -8.78 -13.20
CA THR A 70 -19.73 -8.64 -12.76
C THR A 70 -19.78 -8.65 -11.25
N THR A 71 -19.73 -7.45 -10.68
CA THR A 71 -20.32 -7.20 -9.36
C THR A 71 -21.82 -7.46 -9.50
N VAL A 72 -22.36 -8.39 -8.70
CA VAL A 72 -23.81 -8.40 -8.46
C VAL A 72 -24.04 -7.25 -7.48
N SER A 73 -24.95 -6.33 -7.79
CA SER A 73 -25.29 -5.21 -6.92
C SER A 73 -26.81 -5.10 -6.86
N ASN A 74 -27.41 -5.56 -5.77
CA ASN A 74 -28.85 -5.40 -5.51
C ASN A 74 -29.14 -3.98 -4.95
N GLY A 75 -28.54 -2.96 -5.56
CA GLY A 75 -28.49 -1.60 -5.01
C GLY A 75 -27.48 -1.45 -3.87
N TYR A 76 -26.51 -2.34 -3.74
CA TYR A 76 -25.43 -2.27 -2.75
C TYR A 76 -24.07 -2.19 -3.43
N THR A 77 -23.12 -1.49 -2.82
CA THR A 77 -21.74 -1.41 -3.32
C THR A 77 -20.78 -2.00 -2.30
N LEU A 78 -20.09 -3.08 -2.68
CA LEU A 78 -19.05 -3.71 -1.87
C LEU A 78 -17.68 -3.31 -2.39
N THR A 79 -16.87 -2.66 -1.55
CA THR A 79 -15.46 -2.42 -1.80
C THR A 79 -14.63 -3.39 -0.98
N ALA A 80 -13.53 -3.91 -1.56
CA ALA A 80 -12.63 -4.84 -0.88
C ALA A 80 -11.18 -4.66 -1.36
N TRP A 81 -10.23 -4.61 -0.43
CA TRP A 81 -8.82 -4.27 -0.73
C TRP A 81 -7.86 -4.95 0.25
N ASN A 82 -6.59 -5.06 -0.16
CA ASN A 82 -5.50 -5.45 0.73
C ASN A 82 -4.84 -4.22 1.40
N ASP A 83 -4.12 -4.43 2.49
CA ASP A 83 -3.61 -3.31 3.30
C ASP A 83 -2.41 -2.55 2.69
N LEU A 84 -1.37 -3.29 2.29
CA LEU A 84 -0.03 -2.74 2.01
C LEU A 84 0.34 -2.65 0.53
N GLY A 85 -0.50 -3.18 -0.35
CA GLY A 85 -0.23 -3.35 -1.78
C GLY A 85 0.52 -4.63 -2.11
N MET A 86 1.30 -5.17 -1.17
CA MET A 86 2.04 -6.43 -1.31
C MET A 86 2.49 -6.89 0.07
N HIS A 87 2.30 -8.16 0.40
CA HIS A 87 3.00 -8.79 1.53
C HIS A 87 4.24 -9.53 1.05
N CYS A 88 5.27 -9.60 1.88
CA CYS A 88 6.51 -10.34 1.58
C CYS A 88 6.59 -11.56 2.49
N MET A 89 7.10 -12.69 2.00
CA MET A 89 7.37 -13.88 2.81
C MET A 89 8.78 -14.42 2.55
N ASP A 90 9.31 -15.19 3.49
CA ASP A 90 10.70 -15.69 3.48
C ASP A 90 10.96 -16.86 2.50
N GLY A 91 10.30 -16.88 1.34
CA GLY A 91 10.35 -18.02 0.44
C GLY A 91 9.68 -19.27 1.04
N ASN A 92 10.07 -20.45 0.57
CA ASN A 92 9.40 -21.70 0.94
C ASN A 92 10.01 -22.41 2.17
N ASP A 93 11.18 -21.99 2.66
CA ASP A 93 11.85 -22.58 3.83
C ASP A 93 11.81 -21.68 5.08
N PHE A 94 11.32 -22.20 6.19
CA PHE A 94 11.25 -21.55 7.51
C PHE A 94 12.09 -22.30 8.55
N SER A 95 12.93 -23.26 8.12
CA SER A 95 13.73 -24.10 9.03
C SER A 95 14.99 -23.41 9.56
N VAL A 96 15.48 -22.36 8.89
CA VAL A 96 16.70 -21.63 9.29
C VAL A 96 16.37 -20.34 10.05
N PHE A 97 15.67 -19.41 9.43
CA PHE A 97 15.17 -18.20 10.08
C PHE A 97 13.88 -17.70 9.43
N SER A 98 13.17 -16.81 10.13
CA SER A 98 12.06 -16.04 9.57
C SER A 98 12.15 -14.56 9.90
N ILE A 99 11.88 -13.73 8.89
CA ILE A 99 11.60 -12.29 8.99
C ILE A 99 10.09 -12.06 8.84
N LEU A 100 9.46 -12.66 7.83
CA LEU A 100 8.03 -12.50 7.54
C LEU A 100 7.36 -13.84 7.20
N PRO A 101 6.27 -14.20 7.90
CA PRO A 101 5.49 -15.39 7.58
C PRO A 101 4.64 -15.19 6.30
N PRO A 102 4.07 -16.26 5.73
CA PRO A 102 2.94 -16.16 4.81
C PRO A 102 1.81 -15.35 5.47
N TYR A 103 1.39 -14.27 4.84
CA TYR A 103 0.41 -13.34 5.43
C TYR A 103 -0.24 -12.46 4.36
N ASN A 104 -1.44 -11.97 4.66
CA ASN A 104 -2.11 -10.88 3.98
C ASN A 104 -3.28 -10.39 4.83
N ASN A 105 -3.74 -9.18 4.57
CA ASN A 105 -4.92 -8.61 5.22
C ASN A 105 -5.93 -8.26 4.15
N LEU A 106 -7.18 -8.69 4.32
CA LEU A 106 -8.30 -8.34 3.44
C LEU A 106 -9.28 -7.47 4.22
N HIS A 107 -9.58 -6.27 3.72
CA HIS A 107 -10.59 -5.40 4.30
C HIS A 107 -11.75 -5.21 3.31
N ALA A 108 -12.94 -4.89 3.83
CA ALA A 108 -14.10 -4.57 3.02
C ALA A 108 -15.03 -3.54 3.69
N GLN A 109 -15.74 -2.77 2.87
CA GLN A 109 -16.86 -1.91 3.29
C GLN A 109 -18.04 -2.12 2.36
N LEU A 110 -19.24 -2.17 2.92
CA LEU A 110 -20.49 -2.32 2.20
C LEU A 110 -21.31 -1.04 2.33
N LYS A 111 -21.87 -0.56 1.23
CA LYS A 111 -22.81 0.56 1.18
C LYS A 111 -24.17 0.11 0.67
N ASP A 112 -25.22 0.73 1.17
CA ASP A 112 -26.56 0.61 0.60
C ASP A 112 -26.77 1.55 -0.60
N LYS A 113 -27.99 1.55 -1.13
CA LYS A 113 -28.39 2.33 -2.31
C LYS A 113 -28.33 3.85 -2.12
N ASN A 114 -28.40 4.31 -0.87
CA ASN A 114 -28.33 5.72 -0.53
C ASN A 114 -26.87 6.19 -0.37
N GLY A 115 -25.94 5.24 -0.27
CA GLY A 115 -24.52 5.49 -0.03
C GLY A 115 -24.14 5.36 1.44
N ASP A 116 -25.06 4.89 2.30
CA ASP A 116 -24.81 4.73 3.73
C ASP A 116 -24.02 3.46 4.01
N LEU A 117 -23.07 3.53 4.94
CA LEU A 117 -22.27 2.37 5.35
C LEU A 117 -23.10 1.36 6.13
N ILE A 118 -23.01 0.09 5.72
CA ILE A 118 -23.58 -1.04 6.44
C ILE A 118 -22.54 -1.64 7.38
N THR A 119 -22.87 -1.66 8.66
CA THR A 119 -21.97 -2.05 9.76
C THR A 119 -22.46 -3.27 10.55
N SER A 120 -23.70 -3.70 10.31
CA SER A 120 -24.32 -4.83 11.01
C SER A 120 -25.42 -5.46 10.14
N GLY A 121 -25.98 -6.59 10.58
CA GLY A 121 -27.06 -7.27 9.87
C GLY A 121 -26.63 -7.95 8.57
N VAL A 122 -25.32 -8.12 8.36
CA VAL A 122 -24.74 -8.77 7.18
C VAL A 122 -23.63 -9.72 7.58
N ILE A 123 -23.36 -10.70 6.72
CA ILE A 123 -22.21 -11.59 6.79
C ILE A 123 -21.38 -11.33 5.55
N ILE A 124 -20.10 -11.00 5.72
CA ILE A 124 -19.16 -10.85 4.60
C ILE A 124 -18.17 -12.01 4.65
N THR A 125 -18.03 -12.71 3.52
CA THR A 125 -17.11 -13.85 3.38
C THR A 125 -16.12 -13.62 2.25
N TYR A 126 -14.98 -14.32 2.30
CA TYR A 126 -14.03 -14.46 1.20
C TYR A 126 -13.80 -15.92 0.85
N GLU A 127 -13.56 -16.20 -0.43
CA GLU A 127 -13.23 -17.52 -0.96
C GLU A 127 -12.25 -17.37 -2.13
N SER A 128 -11.54 -18.44 -2.49
CA SER A 128 -10.64 -18.41 -3.64
C SER A 128 -11.44 -18.23 -4.94
N THR A 129 -10.82 -17.57 -5.91
CA THR A 129 -11.38 -17.44 -7.25
C THR A 129 -10.26 -17.51 -8.27
N THR A 130 -10.63 -17.80 -9.51
CA THR A 130 -9.71 -17.74 -10.65
C THR A 130 -9.08 -16.35 -10.76
N GLY A 131 -7.74 -16.33 -10.80
CA GLY A 131 -6.88 -15.19 -11.03
C GLY A 131 -6.98 -14.63 -12.45
N THR A 132 -6.27 -13.53 -12.71
CA THR A 132 -6.16 -12.96 -14.07
C THR A 132 -5.36 -13.87 -15.01
N ASP A 133 -4.61 -14.82 -14.46
CA ASP A 133 -3.86 -15.87 -15.16
C ASP A 133 -4.70 -17.12 -15.47
N GLY A 134 -5.98 -17.14 -15.10
CA GLY A 134 -6.85 -18.30 -15.30
C GLY A 134 -6.69 -19.42 -14.26
N LYS A 135 -5.93 -19.20 -13.17
CA LYS A 135 -5.58 -20.24 -12.19
C LYS A 135 -6.07 -19.91 -10.78
N ILE A 136 -6.05 -20.88 -9.89
CA ILE A 136 -6.53 -20.75 -8.50
C ILE A 136 -5.36 -20.85 -7.53
N ASN A 137 -5.40 -20.04 -6.47
CA ASN A 137 -4.55 -20.14 -5.30
C ASN A 137 -5.46 -20.42 -4.09
N GLY A 138 -5.67 -21.71 -3.83
CA GLY A 138 -6.64 -22.28 -2.89
C GLY A 138 -6.02 -22.92 -1.64
N SER A 139 -4.71 -23.18 -1.66
CA SER A 139 -3.93 -23.73 -0.54
C SER A 139 -2.58 -23.03 -0.39
N SER A 140 -1.91 -23.20 0.74
CA SER A 140 -0.56 -22.70 0.98
C SER A 140 0.31 -23.66 1.79
N SER A 141 -0.30 -24.55 2.58
CA SER A 141 0.39 -25.51 3.45
C SER A 141 1.21 -26.57 2.71
N ASP A 142 0.91 -26.81 1.45
CA ASP A 142 1.63 -27.71 0.55
C ASP A 142 2.77 -27.01 -0.23
N LYS A 143 2.91 -25.69 -0.09
CA LYS A 143 3.84 -24.86 -0.89
C LYS A 143 5.02 -24.33 -0.06
N THR A 144 5.01 -24.53 1.25
CA THR A 144 6.07 -24.12 2.18
C THR A 144 6.01 -24.94 3.48
N ASN A 145 7.14 -25.06 4.18
CA ASN A 145 7.22 -25.71 5.50
C ASN A 145 6.89 -24.78 6.69
N PHE A 146 6.32 -23.59 6.47
CA PHE A 146 5.99 -22.62 7.53
C PHE A 146 5.26 -23.25 8.74
N TRP A 147 4.24 -24.08 8.48
CA TRP A 147 3.42 -24.66 9.54
C TRP A 147 4.20 -25.60 10.46
N ASP A 148 5.22 -26.30 9.95
CA ASP A 148 6.11 -27.18 10.73
C ASP A 148 6.93 -26.40 11.77
N PHE A 149 7.20 -25.12 11.49
CA PHE A 149 8.05 -24.25 12.32
C PHE A 149 7.28 -23.18 13.07
N SER A 150 5.97 -23.05 12.84
CA SER A 150 5.10 -22.04 13.47
C SER A 150 5.21 -22.00 15.00
N GLN A 151 5.30 -23.17 15.65
CA GLN A 151 5.44 -23.25 17.11
C GLN A 151 6.78 -22.69 17.60
N LYS A 152 7.88 -23.01 16.90
CA LYS A 152 9.22 -22.57 17.30
C LYS A 152 9.45 -21.09 17.00
N LEU A 153 8.85 -20.59 15.91
CA LEU A 153 8.98 -19.20 15.47
C LEU A 153 8.02 -18.27 16.23
N PHE A 154 6.76 -18.66 16.41
CA PHE A 154 5.69 -17.77 16.90
C PHE A 154 5.02 -18.26 18.19
N GLY A 155 5.44 -19.40 18.74
CA GLY A 155 4.89 -19.95 19.98
C GLY A 155 3.51 -20.59 19.82
N VAL A 156 3.02 -20.78 18.58
CA VAL A 156 1.68 -21.31 18.30
C VAL A 156 1.77 -22.49 17.33
N VAL A 157 1.03 -23.56 17.59
CA VAL A 157 0.85 -24.66 16.62
C VAL A 157 -0.32 -24.29 15.72
N LEU A 158 -0.05 -24.08 14.44
CA LEU A 158 -1.09 -23.78 13.44
C LEU A 158 -1.54 -25.05 12.74
N ALA A 159 -2.85 -25.18 12.52
CA ALA A 159 -3.36 -26.15 11.56
C ALA A 159 -2.95 -25.72 10.13
N PRO A 160 -2.80 -26.66 9.18
CA PRO A 160 -2.59 -26.35 7.77
C PRO A 160 -3.54 -25.25 7.26
N ASP A 161 -3.02 -24.38 6.40
CA ASP A 161 -3.77 -23.28 5.77
C ASP A 161 -4.43 -22.30 6.75
N THR A 162 -3.93 -22.25 8.00
CA THR A 162 -4.39 -21.33 9.04
C THR A 162 -3.28 -20.36 9.38
N GLY A 163 -3.59 -19.06 9.36
CA GLY A 163 -2.62 -18.03 9.66
C GLY A 163 -2.54 -17.69 11.14
N LEU A 164 -1.58 -16.83 11.50
CA LEU A 164 -1.29 -16.45 12.89
C LEU A 164 -2.47 -15.79 13.63
N LYS A 165 -3.45 -15.27 12.87
CA LYS A 165 -4.66 -14.61 13.38
C LYS A 165 -5.91 -15.50 13.23
N GLY A 166 -5.74 -16.77 12.88
CA GLY A 166 -6.82 -17.75 12.77
C GLY A 166 -7.56 -17.79 11.43
N LYS A 167 -7.35 -16.80 10.56
CA LYS A 167 -7.93 -16.76 9.21
C LYS A 167 -7.33 -17.83 8.31
N LYS A 168 -8.16 -18.36 7.41
CA LYS A 168 -7.77 -19.45 6.51
C LYS A 168 -7.22 -18.92 5.19
N THR A 169 -6.32 -19.66 4.56
CA THR A 169 -6.03 -19.48 3.13
C THR A 169 -7.37 -19.53 2.36
N PRO A 170 -7.62 -18.62 1.39
CA PRO A 170 -8.86 -18.66 0.63
C PRO A 170 -9.00 -20.02 -0.06
N SER A 171 -10.14 -20.67 0.08
CA SER A 171 -10.43 -21.97 -0.54
C SER A 171 -11.81 -21.92 -1.21
N SER A 172 -12.29 -23.04 -1.74
CA SER A 172 -13.67 -23.16 -2.21
C SER A 172 -14.71 -23.06 -1.08
N THR A 173 -14.28 -23.21 0.18
CA THR A 173 -15.13 -22.98 1.35
C THR A 173 -14.93 -21.53 1.82
N PRO A 174 -15.99 -20.70 1.82
CA PRO A 174 -15.86 -19.32 2.26
C PRO A 174 -15.52 -19.20 3.75
N ASP A 175 -14.58 -18.32 4.08
CA ASP A 175 -14.27 -17.90 5.45
C ASP A 175 -14.79 -16.47 5.69
N THR A 176 -15.05 -16.12 6.95
CA THR A 176 -15.74 -14.89 7.35
C THR A 176 -14.78 -13.74 7.62
N LEU A 177 -15.18 -12.52 7.24
CA LEU A 177 -14.58 -11.30 7.73
C LEU A 177 -15.27 -10.89 9.04
N GLU A 178 -14.53 -10.26 9.93
CA GLU A 178 -15.01 -9.75 11.22
C GLU A 178 -15.13 -8.23 11.18
N TYR A 179 -16.18 -7.67 11.77
CA TYR A 179 -16.37 -6.23 11.79
C TYR A 179 -15.47 -5.57 12.85
N ASN A 180 -14.60 -4.68 12.41
CA ASN A 180 -13.74 -3.87 13.25
C ASN A 180 -14.42 -2.53 13.56
N ASN A 181 -14.98 -2.40 14.77
CA ASN A 181 -15.64 -1.19 15.22
C ASN A 181 -14.73 0.03 15.30
N ALA A 182 -13.42 -0.15 15.56
CA ALA A 182 -12.49 0.97 15.71
C ALA A 182 -12.23 1.69 14.38
N PHE A 183 -12.22 0.94 13.27
CA PHE A 183 -11.92 1.47 11.94
C PHE A 183 -13.12 1.49 10.97
N GLY A 184 -14.24 0.87 11.34
CA GLY A 184 -15.47 0.91 10.57
C GLY A 184 -15.41 0.09 9.28
N TRP A 185 -14.75 -1.06 9.30
CA TRP A 185 -14.64 -1.98 8.17
C TRP A 185 -14.79 -3.44 8.61
N TRP A 186 -14.99 -4.34 7.64
CA TRP A 186 -14.86 -5.77 7.83
C TRP A 186 -13.44 -6.21 7.50
N GLU A 187 -12.83 -7.11 8.27
CA GLU A 187 -11.45 -7.58 8.06
C GLU A 187 -11.27 -9.08 8.22
N ALA A 188 -10.34 -9.62 7.43
CA ALA A 188 -9.68 -10.89 7.68
C ALA A 188 -8.17 -10.62 7.74
N GLU A 189 -7.67 -10.53 8.97
CA GLU A 189 -6.26 -10.29 9.26
C GLU A 189 -5.48 -11.62 9.20
N GLY A 190 -4.28 -11.61 8.64
CA GLY A 190 -3.35 -12.74 8.70
C GLY A 190 -3.75 -13.96 7.90
N ILE A 191 -4.26 -13.75 6.69
CA ILE A 191 -4.51 -14.80 5.70
C ILE A 191 -3.15 -15.35 5.20
N PRO A 192 -2.81 -16.63 5.41
CA PRO A 192 -1.51 -17.15 4.98
C PRO A 192 -1.55 -17.51 3.48
N LEU A 193 -1.00 -16.63 2.65
CA LEU A 193 -0.90 -16.81 1.21
C LEU A 193 0.55 -17.00 0.77
N THR A 194 0.73 -17.73 -0.33
CA THR A 194 2.01 -17.89 -1.03
C THR A 194 1.88 -17.41 -2.48
N PRO A 195 2.99 -17.02 -3.15
CA PRO A 195 2.95 -16.51 -4.52
C PRO A 195 2.86 -17.63 -5.57
N TYR A 196 2.16 -18.71 -5.25
CA TYR A 196 2.06 -19.92 -6.07
C TYR A 196 0.62 -20.39 -6.15
N ASN A 197 0.13 -20.59 -7.38
CA ASN A 197 -1.13 -21.26 -7.63
C ASN A 197 -1.06 -22.74 -7.21
N ASP A 198 -2.22 -23.40 -7.18
CA ASP A 198 -2.33 -24.81 -6.75
C ASP A 198 -1.65 -25.78 -7.73
N ASP A 199 -1.43 -25.36 -8.98
CA ASP A 199 -0.65 -26.10 -9.98
C ASP A 199 0.87 -25.85 -9.87
N GLY A 200 1.31 -25.10 -8.87
CA GLY A 200 2.71 -24.72 -8.64
C GLY A 200 3.21 -23.56 -9.49
N SER A 201 2.40 -23.00 -10.38
CA SER A 201 2.82 -21.83 -11.17
C SER A 201 2.87 -20.55 -10.35
N LYS A 202 3.79 -19.65 -10.69
CA LYS A 202 3.99 -18.39 -9.97
C LYS A 202 2.83 -17.42 -10.21
N ASN A 203 2.30 -16.86 -9.13
CA ASN A 203 1.29 -15.81 -9.17
C ASN A 203 1.43 -14.87 -7.96
N TYR A 204 1.93 -13.67 -8.20
CA TYR A 204 2.10 -12.63 -7.18
C TYR A 204 0.82 -11.87 -6.84
N TYR A 205 -0.24 -12.08 -7.62
CA TYR A 205 -1.49 -11.34 -7.55
C TYR A 205 -2.71 -12.29 -7.45
N PRO A 206 -2.73 -13.21 -6.47
CA PRO A 206 -3.88 -14.10 -6.31
C PRO A 206 -5.14 -13.30 -5.99
N LEU A 207 -6.27 -13.79 -6.50
CA LEU A 207 -7.57 -13.15 -6.33
C LEU A 207 -8.44 -13.91 -5.33
N VAL A 208 -9.26 -13.14 -4.60
CA VAL A 208 -10.36 -13.66 -3.79
C VAL A 208 -11.68 -13.06 -4.25
N LYS A 209 -12.76 -13.84 -4.13
CA LYS A 209 -14.12 -13.34 -4.26
C LYS A 209 -14.64 -12.99 -2.89
N VAL A 210 -15.09 -11.75 -2.71
CA VAL A 210 -15.71 -11.26 -1.48
C VAL A 210 -17.22 -11.16 -1.71
N THR A 211 -18.00 -11.70 -0.80
CA THR A 211 -19.46 -11.75 -0.91
C THR A 211 -20.10 -11.22 0.36
N ALA A 212 -21.00 -10.24 0.23
CA ALA A 212 -21.85 -9.76 1.32
C ALA A 212 -23.24 -10.39 1.21
N LYS A 213 -23.73 -10.94 2.32
CA LYS A 213 -25.07 -11.54 2.43
C LYS A 213 -25.85 -10.90 3.57
N ASP A 214 -27.17 -10.81 3.43
CA ASP A 214 -28.05 -10.49 4.55
C ASP A 214 -28.18 -11.69 5.52
N THR A 215 -28.91 -11.50 6.62
CA THR A 215 -29.18 -12.56 7.62
C THR A 215 -30.03 -13.71 7.10
N SER A 216 -30.72 -13.53 5.97
CA SER A 216 -31.51 -14.58 5.29
C SER A 216 -30.67 -15.36 4.27
N GLY A 217 -29.42 -14.97 4.05
CA GLY A 217 -28.50 -15.59 3.10
C GLY A 217 -28.57 -15.05 1.68
N ASN A 218 -29.37 -13.99 1.43
CA ASN A 218 -29.45 -13.38 0.11
C ASN A 218 -28.16 -12.59 -0.15
N ILE A 219 -27.61 -12.72 -1.36
CA ILE A 219 -26.44 -11.96 -1.78
C ILE A 219 -26.85 -10.51 -2.00
N LEU A 220 -26.19 -9.59 -1.31
CA LEU A 220 -26.38 -8.15 -1.47
C LEU A 220 -25.43 -7.59 -2.53
N ALA A 221 -24.15 -7.94 -2.40
CA ALA A 221 -23.12 -7.56 -3.35
C ALA A 221 -21.92 -8.54 -3.38
N THR A 222 -21.22 -8.57 -4.52
CA THR A 222 -19.95 -9.29 -4.68
C THR A 222 -18.86 -8.38 -5.22
N ALA A 223 -17.60 -8.67 -4.85
CA ALA A 223 -16.41 -7.99 -5.34
C ALA A 223 -15.26 -8.99 -5.56
N LYS A 224 -14.31 -8.63 -6.42
CA LYS A 224 -13.01 -9.31 -6.49
C LYS A 224 -11.95 -8.42 -5.89
N ALA A 225 -11.11 -8.98 -5.03
CA ALA A 225 -9.98 -8.29 -4.44
C ALA A 225 -8.71 -9.10 -4.70
N VAL A 226 -7.61 -8.41 -4.93
CA VAL A 226 -6.29 -9.03 -5.01
C VAL A 226 -5.65 -9.05 -3.63
N LEU A 227 -4.97 -10.15 -3.30
CA LEU A 227 -4.16 -10.32 -2.08
C LEU A 227 -2.69 -10.56 -2.47
N PRO A 228 -1.97 -9.51 -2.90
CA PRO A 228 -0.65 -9.68 -3.48
C PRO A 228 0.36 -10.14 -2.46
N VAL A 229 1.17 -11.13 -2.84
CA VAL A 229 2.19 -11.75 -2.00
C VAL A 229 3.42 -12.04 -2.84
N SER A 230 4.60 -11.91 -2.25
CA SER A 230 5.87 -12.11 -2.92
C SER A 230 6.91 -12.76 -2.01
N ASP A 231 7.79 -13.54 -2.60
CA ASP A 231 8.99 -14.12 -2.00
C ASP A 231 10.28 -13.61 -2.68
N GLU A 232 10.22 -12.44 -3.33
CA GLU A 232 11.36 -11.83 -4.05
C GLU A 232 12.43 -11.20 -3.14
N MET A 233 12.39 -11.40 -1.82
CA MET A 233 13.45 -10.90 -0.94
C MET A 233 14.79 -11.59 -1.28
N ASP A 234 15.72 -10.86 -1.88
CA ASP A 234 16.88 -11.43 -2.58
C ASP A 234 18.17 -11.38 -1.75
N CYS A 235 18.14 -11.84 -0.50
CA CYS A 235 19.35 -11.89 0.34
C CYS A 235 20.48 -12.71 -0.29
N LYS A 236 20.13 -13.73 -1.08
CA LYS A 236 21.07 -14.60 -1.81
C LYS A 236 21.96 -13.83 -2.80
N ARG A 237 21.52 -12.66 -3.28
CA ARG A 237 22.32 -11.73 -4.09
C ARG A 237 23.73 -11.50 -3.54
N CYS A 238 23.84 -11.41 -2.22
CA CYS A 238 25.10 -11.16 -1.53
C CYS A 238 25.48 -12.27 -0.55
N HIS A 239 24.51 -13.03 -0.02
CA HIS A 239 24.76 -14.02 1.02
C HIS A 239 24.80 -15.47 0.52
N ALA A 240 24.54 -15.74 -0.76
CA ALA A 240 24.78 -17.07 -1.30
C ALA A 240 26.29 -17.37 -1.34
N SER A 241 26.65 -18.63 -1.11
CA SER A 241 28.04 -19.10 -1.11
C SER A 241 28.75 -18.91 -2.46
N ASN A 242 27.97 -18.86 -3.55
CA ASN A 242 28.43 -18.60 -4.91
C ASN A 242 28.23 -17.14 -5.37
N SER A 243 27.89 -16.22 -4.45
CA SER A 243 27.64 -14.82 -4.79
C SER A 243 28.92 -14.08 -5.20
N LEU A 244 28.73 -12.96 -5.91
CA LEU A 244 29.80 -12.05 -6.33
C LEU A 244 30.19 -11.05 -5.22
N ALA A 245 29.72 -11.23 -3.98
CA ALA A 245 29.91 -10.30 -2.88
C ALA A 245 30.92 -10.81 -1.84
N PRO A 246 32.24 -10.78 -2.10
CA PRO A 246 33.24 -11.32 -1.16
C PRO A 246 33.25 -10.61 0.20
N LYS A 247 32.76 -9.37 0.27
CA LYS A 247 32.63 -8.61 1.53
C LYS A 247 31.51 -9.14 2.45
N ALA A 248 30.57 -9.91 1.92
CA ALA A 248 29.51 -10.56 2.68
C ALA A 248 29.93 -11.95 3.21
N LYS A 249 31.11 -12.44 2.83
CA LYS A 249 31.63 -13.73 3.27
C LYS A 249 31.90 -13.72 4.78
N PRO A 250 31.35 -14.67 5.56
CA PRO A 250 31.72 -14.85 6.96
C PRO A 250 33.22 -15.15 7.12
N LYS A 251 33.80 -14.77 8.27
CA LYS A 251 35.23 -14.93 8.60
C LYS A 251 35.69 -16.39 8.49
N VAL A 252 34.85 -17.32 8.95
CA VAL A 252 35.13 -18.77 8.88
C VAL A 252 34.81 -19.39 7.51
N GLY A 253 34.32 -18.57 6.57
CA GLY A 253 33.95 -18.97 5.23
C GLY A 253 32.47 -19.24 5.04
N TRP A 254 32.10 -19.48 3.79
CA TRP A 254 30.75 -19.81 3.36
C TRP A 254 30.31 -21.20 3.89
N VAL A 255 29.01 -21.37 4.11
CA VAL A 255 28.41 -22.63 4.55
C VAL A 255 28.45 -23.67 3.43
N ASN A 256 28.19 -23.27 2.18
CA ASN A 256 28.07 -24.15 1.01
C ASN A 256 27.03 -25.26 1.21
N ASN A 257 25.84 -24.89 1.68
CA ASN A 257 24.73 -25.85 1.79
C ASN A 257 24.28 -26.28 0.39
N SER A 258 23.94 -27.56 0.22
CA SER A 258 23.43 -28.08 -1.05
C SER A 258 22.04 -27.56 -1.39
N ASP A 259 21.26 -27.16 -0.38
CA ASP A 259 19.98 -26.49 -0.55
C ASP A 259 20.21 -24.97 -0.68
N PRO A 260 19.97 -24.37 -1.85
CA PRO A 260 20.22 -22.94 -2.08
C PRO A 260 19.40 -22.03 -1.16
N GLU A 261 18.20 -22.43 -0.75
CA GLU A 261 17.34 -21.63 0.12
C GLU A 261 17.87 -21.62 1.57
N LYS A 262 18.51 -22.71 2.00
CA LYS A 262 19.17 -22.77 3.31
C LYS A 262 20.55 -22.15 3.29
N ASP A 263 21.26 -22.23 2.16
CA ASP A 263 22.64 -21.76 2.03
C ASP A 263 22.80 -20.30 2.40
N PHE A 264 22.08 -19.40 1.71
CA PHE A 264 22.19 -17.97 2.01
C PHE A 264 21.68 -17.65 3.41
N LYS A 265 20.66 -18.37 3.89
CA LYS A 265 20.09 -18.13 5.22
C LYS A 265 21.08 -18.47 6.34
N LEU A 266 21.76 -19.61 6.23
CA LEU A 266 22.81 -20.00 7.16
C LEU A 266 24.00 -19.04 7.08
N ASN A 267 24.38 -18.59 5.88
CA ASN A 267 25.43 -17.58 5.71
C ASN A 267 25.07 -16.24 6.38
N VAL A 268 23.79 -15.83 6.34
CA VAL A 268 23.31 -14.64 7.07
C VAL A 268 23.46 -14.84 8.58
N LEU A 269 23.03 -15.97 9.13
CA LEU A 269 23.17 -16.26 10.57
C LEU A 269 24.65 -16.32 10.98
N ARG A 270 25.49 -16.96 10.19
CA ARG A 270 26.94 -17.04 10.42
C ARG A 270 27.61 -15.67 10.40
N LEU A 271 27.27 -14.84 9.41
CA LEU A 271 27.79 -13.47 9.35
C LEU A 271 27.30 -12.64 10.54
N HIS A 272 26.04 -12.83 10.97
CA HIS A 272 25.53 -12.19 12.16
C HIS A 272 26.35 -12.58 13.40
N ASP A 273 26.58 -13.87 13.63
CA ASP A 273 27.38 -14.36 14.75
C ASP A 273 28.83 -13.84 14.69
N ASP A 274 29.45 -13.77 13.51
CA ASP A 274 30.80 -13.20 13.34
C ASP A 274 30.87 -11.72 13.76
N ARG A 275 29.83 -10.94 13.46
CA ARG A 275 29.75 -9.52 13.77
C ARG A 275 29.30 -9.27 15.20
N MET A 276 28.50 -10.17 15.75
CA MET A 276 27.82 -10.05 17.03
C MET A 276 27.99 -11.33 17.88
N PRO A 277 29.23 -11.72 18.23
CA PRO A 277 29.54 -13.05 18.77
C PRO A 277 28.91 -13.36 20.12
N ASN A 278 28.53 -12.33 20.89
CA ASN A 278 27.89 -12.49 22.19
C ASN A 278 26.38 -12.19 22.15
N ALA A 279 25.78 -11.88 20.99
CA ALA A 279 24.39 -11.41 20.94
C ALA A 279 23.39 -12.40 21.57
N VAL A 280 23.53 -13.69 21.31
CA VAL A 280 22.67 -14.71 21.92
C VAL A 280 22.97 -14.80 23.42
N LYS A 281 24.25 -15.02 23.79
CA LYS A 281 24.72 -15.15 25.17
C LYS A 281 24.23 -14.00 26.07
N ASP A 282 24.42 -12.76 25.64
CA ASP A 282 24.12 -11.57 26.43
C ASP A 282 22.61 -11.34 26.60
N ASN A 283 21.78 -11.91 25.71
CA ASN A 283 20.33 -11.73 25.71
C ASN A 283 19.55 -13.01 26.06
N MET A 284 20.23 -14.08 26.48
CA MET A 284 19.62 -15.39 26.76
C MET A 284 18.45 -15.31 27.74
N THR A 285 18.60 -14.59 28.85
CA THR A 285 17.53 -14.46 29.85
C THR A 285 16.27 -13.80 29.27
N ALA A 286 16.45 -12.75 28.44
CA ALA A 286 15.35 -12.05 27.80
C ALA A 286 14.66 -12.92 26.72
N LEU A 287 15.44 -13.71 25.98
CA LEU A 287 14.94 -14.67 24.99
C LEU A 287 14.14 -15.80 25.65
N GLN A 288 14.67 -16.40 26.71
CA GLN A 288 14.01 -17.46 27.47
C GLN A 288 12.71 -16.97 28.11
N ALA A 289 12.70 -15.74 28.65
CA ALA A 289 11.48 -15.13 29.19
C ALA A 289 10.37 -14.97 28.12
N LYS A 290 10.74 -14.91 26.84
CA LYS A 290 9.83 -14.87 25.69
C LYS A 290 9.58 -16.24 25.04
N GLY A 291 10.10 -17.32 25.63
CA GLY A 291 9.91 -18.69 25.15
C GLY A 291 10.92 -19.14 24.09
N TYR A 292 11.93 -18.35 23.77
CA TYR A 292 12.96 -18.71 22.80
C TYR A 292 14.15 -19.39 23.49
N THR A 293 14.49 -20.59 23.02
CA THR A 293 15.65 -21.35 23.50
C THR A 293 16.69 -21.44 22.39
N TYR A 294 17.63 -20.50 22.40
CA TYR A 294 18.73 -20.46 21.44
C TYR A 294 20.02 -21.05 22.05
N ASP A 295 20.94 -21.49 21.19
CA ASP A 295 22.26 -21.99 21.59
C ASP A 295 23.19 -20.80 21.89
N VAL A 296 23.83 -20.84 23.06
CA VAL A 296 24.81 -19.82 23.50
C VAL A 296 25.99 -19.65 22.55
N LYS A 297 26.25 -20.63 21.68
CA LYS A 297 27.26 -20.57 20.62
C LYS A 297 26.90 -19.62 19.47
N GLY A 298 25.61 -19.29 19.30
CA GLY A 298 25.16 -18.38 18.25
C GLY A 298 23.89 -18.82 17.52
N LEU A 299 23.44 -17.98 16.59
CA LEU A 299 22.26 -18.20 15.76
C LEU A 299 22.45 -19.37 14.79
N GLU A 300 23.62 -19.51 14.17
CA GLU A 300 23.88 -20.62 13.23
C GLU A 300 23.82 -21.97 13.95
N ALA A 301 24.45 -22.08 15.13
CA ALA A 301 24.40 -23.30 15.94
C ALA A 301 22.96 -23.66 16.34
N THR A 302 22.15 -22.65 16.66
CA THR A 302 20.73 -22.81 17.00
C THR A 302 19.93 -23.38 15.82
N ALA A 303 20.10 -22.80 14.62
CA ALA A 303 19.43 -23.27 13.40
C ALA A 303 19.85 -24.69 13.03
N ASN A 304 21.15 -25.01 13.11
CA ASN A 304 21.67 -26.35 12.84
C ASN A 304 21.19 -27.40 13.84
N ALA A 305 20.84 -26.99 15.07
CA ALA A 305 20.19 -27.86 16.06
C ALA A 305 18.68 -28.04 15.82
N GLY A 306 18.14 -27.50 14.73
CA GLY A 306 16.74 -27.64 14.33
C GLY A 306 15.79 -26.61 14.96
N THR A 307 16.32 -25.51 15.51
CA THR A 307 15.51 -24.40 16.04
C THR A 307 15.67 -23.17 15.13
N PRO A 308 14.65 -22.79 14.36
CA PRO A 308 14.75 -21.63 13.49
C PRO A 308 14.79 -20.33 14.29
N ILE A 309 15.42 -19.32 13.71
CA ILE A 309 15.54 -17.99 14.32
C ILE A 309 14.40 -17.09 13.87
N LEU A 310 13.57 -16.60 14.80
CA LEU A 310 12.73 -15.44 14.51
C LEU A 310 13.56 -14.17 14.71
N CYS A 311 13.85 -13.42 13.64
CA CYS A 311 14.66 -12.19 13.74
C CYS A 311 14.03 -11.17 14.71
N ALA A 312 12.70 -11.11 14.71
CA ALA A 312 11.93 -10.25 15.59
C ALA A 312 12.04 -10.63 17.07
N ALA A 313 12.48 -11.84 17.42
CA ALA A 313 12.69 -12.23 18.82
C ALA A 313 13.70 -11.31 19.53
N CYS A 314 14.78 -10.93 18.83
CA CYS A 314 15.78 -9.97 19.32
C CYS A 314 15.48 -8.53 18.88
N HIS A 315 15.12 -8.34 17.61
CA HIS A 315 14.95 -7.01 17.03
C HIS A 315 13.47 -6.60 17.01
N SER A 316 13.07 -5.59 17.78
CA SER A 316 11.66 -5.15 17.81
C SER A 316 11.15 -4.74 16.43
N SER A 317 9.87 -5.02 16.15
CA SER A 317 9.20 -4.67 14.90
C SER A 317 7.74 -4.31 15.15
N ASN A 318 7.28 -3.20 14.57
CA ASN A 318 5.86 -2.82 14.65
C ASN A 318 4.95 -3.73 13.81
N ALA A 319 5.50 -4.51 12.87
CA ALA A 319 4.75 -5.54 12.16
C ALA A 319 4.44 -6.77 13.05
N LEU A 320 5.19 -6.95 14.13
CA LEU A 320 4.94 -7.99 15.13
C LEU A 320 5.07 -7.37 16.54
N PRO A 321 4.06 -6.61 16.99
CA PRO A 321 4.12 -5.90 18.27
C PRO A 321 4.41 -6.82 19.46
N GLY A 322 5.15 -6.33 20.46
CA GLY A 322 5.50 -7.07 21.67
C GLY A 322 6.79 -7.90 21.58
N THR A 323 7.43 -7.96 20.41
CA THR A 323 8.72 -8.64 20.22
C THR A 323 9.92 -7.74 20.47
N GLY A 324 11.12 -8.30 20.32
CA GLY A 324 12.39 -7.63 20.55
C GLY A 324 12.88 -7.68 21.99
N VAL A 325 14.17 -7.40 22.17
CA VAL A 325 14.87 -7.30 23.45
C VAL A 325 15.25 -5.84 23.70
N ALA A 326 15.07 -5.37 24.94
CA ALA A 326 15.41 -3.99 25.31
C ALA A 326 16.90 -3.72 25.07
N GLY A 327 17.22 -2.55 24.50
CA GLY A 327 18.60 -2.18 24.15
C GLY A 327 19.10 -2.71 22.81
N VAL A 328 18.42 -3.70 22.20
CA VAL A 328 18.70 -4.15 20.84
C VAL A 328 18.00 -3.20 19.85
N LYS A 329 18.70 -2.81 18.78
CA LYS A 329 18.14 -1.95 17.72
C LYS A 329 16.90 -2.61 17.12
N ALA A 330 15.85 -1.81 16.87
CA ALA A 330 14.69 -2.26 16.11
C ALA A 330 15.11 -2.81 14.74
N PHE A 331 14.35 -3.77 14.20
CA PHE A 331 14.75 -4.51 13.00
C PHE A 331 15.00 -3.60 11.80
N THR A 332 14.12 -2.62 11.57
CA THR A 332 14.29 -1.59 10.51
C THR A 332 15.61 -0.82 10.66
N ALA A 333 15.96 -0.38 11.88
CA ALA A 333 17.17 0.40 12.10
C ALA A 333 18.43 -0.47 11.96
N ALA A 334 18.37 -1.72 12.42
CA ALA A 334 19.48 -2.66 12.33
C ALA A 334 19.78 -3.04 10.88
N ILE A 335 18.77 -3.50 10.14
CA ILE A 335 18.98 -4.03 8.80
C ILE A 335 19.33 -2.93 7.80
N HIS A 336 18.59 -1.82 7.78
CA HIS A 336 18.89 -0.74 6.85
C HIS A 336 20.21 -0.05 7.19
N GLY A 337 20.48 0.17 8.49
CA GLY A 337 21.69 0.88 8.94
C GLY A 337 22.98 0.14 8.59
N TYR A 338 22.97 -1.19 8.67
CA TYR A 338 24.11 -2.00 8.25
C TYR A 338 24.25 -2.01 6.71
N HIS A 339 23.14 -2.22 5.99
CA HIS A 339 23.17 -2.37 4.54
C HIS A 339 23.40 -1.05 3.78
N ALA A 340 23.15 0.11 4.38
CA ALA A 340 23.35 1.41 3.73
C ALA A 340 24.76 1.56 3.10
N ASN A 341 25.80 1.07 3.78
CA ASN A 341 27.18 1.17 3.33
C ASN A 341 27.68 -0.06 2.55
N VAL A 342 26.83 -1.07 2.37
CA VAL A 342 27.18 -2.28 1.60
C VAL A 342 27.20 -1.93 0.11
N THR A 343 28.19 -2.44 -0.61
CA THR A 343 28.26 -2.31 -2.07
C THR A 343 27.40 -3.39 -2.72
N ASP A 344 26.48 -3.01 -3.58
CA ASP A 344 25.73 -3.94 -4.42
C ASP A 344 26.67 -4.52 -5.49
N PRO A 345 26.86 -5.85 -5.57
CA PRO A 345 27.80 -6.45 -6.51
C PRO A 345 27.44 -6.26 -7.99
N TYR A 346 26.21 -5.88 -8.34
CA TYR A 346 25.81 -5.72 -9.74
C TYR A 346 25.89 -4.27 -10.22
N THR A 347 25.65 -3.29 -9.33
CA THR A 347 25.70 -1.87 -9.68
C THR A 347 27.02 -1.21 -9.27
N ASN A 348 27.80 -1.86 -8.40
CA ASN A 348 29.03 -1.34 -7.80
C ASN A 348 28.83 0.00 -7.04
N LEU A 349 27.58 0.32 -6.68
CA LEU A 349 27.22 1.46 -5.84
C LEU A 349 27.00 0.98 -4.41
N SER A 350 27.16 1.87 -3.43
CA SER A 350 26.61 1.60 -2.10
C SER A 350 25.09 1.55 -2.17
N MET A 351 24.45 0.74 -1.32
CA MET A 351 22.98 0.68 -1.27
C MET A 351 22.36 2.05 -0.98
N ASN A 352 23.04 2.90 -0.21
CA ASN A 352 22.58 4.26 0.09
C ASN A 352 22.71 5.23 -1.10
N SER A 353 23.68 4.99 -1.99
CA SER A 353 23.96 5.83 -3.16
C SER A 353 23.05 5.53 -4.35
N SER A 354 22.23 4.47 -4.30
CA SER A 354 21.30 4.19 -5.38
C SER A 354 20.22 5.26 -5.47
N GLN A 355 20.06 5.81 -6.67
CA GLN A 355 19.08 6.85 -6.99
C GLN A 355 17.77 6.29 -7.56
N ASN A 356 17.63 4.96 -7.60
CA ASN A 356 16.43 4.31 -8.11
C ASN A 356 16.00 3.14 -7.21
N ARG A 357 14.84 2.54 -7.50
CA ARG A 357 14.24 1.46 -6.70
C ARG A 357 15.11 0.20 -6.58
N SER A 358 16.18 0.02 -7.36
CA SER A 358 17.00 -1.21 -7.38
C SER A 358 17.55 -1.62 -6.01
N ALA A 359 18.06 -0.67 -5.23
CA ALA A 359 18.60 -0.98 -3.90
C ALA A 359 17.52 -1.42 -2.92
N CYS A 360 16.34 -0.81 -3.00
CA CYS A 360 15.19 -1.24 -2.19
C CYS A 360 14.69 -2.61 -2.64
N TYR A 361 14.61 -2.84 -3.96
CA TYR A 361 14.14 -4.10 -4.56
C TYR A 361 15.11 -5.28 -4.41
N ALA A 362 16.33 -5.07 -3.90
CA ALA A 362 17.20 -6.15 -3.50
C ALA A 362 16.71 -6.88 -2.23
N CYS A 363 15.92 -6.20 -1.38
CA CYS A 363 15.41 -6.76 -0.13
C CYS A 363 13.88 -6.73 -0.02
N HIS A 364 13.24 -5.81 -0.75
CA HIS A 364 11.79 -5.71 -0.85
C HIS A 364 11.32 -6.25 -2.20
N PRO A 365 10.10 -6.77 -2.29
CA PRO A 365 9.57 -7.25 -3.55
C PRO A 365 9.47 -6.11 -4.55
N GLY A 366 9.77 -6.38 -5.82
CA GLY A 366 9.55 -5.39 -6.86
C GLY A 366 10.27 -5.62 -8.17
N ALA A 367 11.26 -6.52 -8.23
CA ALA A 367 12.02 -6.80 -9.44
C ALA A 367 11.12 -7.32 -10.57
N ALA A 368 10.28 -8.33 -10.29
CA ALA A 368 9.20 -8.74 -11.20
C ALA A 368 7.82 -8.40 -10.64
N THR A 369 7.63 -8.49 -9.32
CA THR A 369 6.34 -8.23 -8.68
C THR A 369 5.89 -6.78 -8.75
N LYS A 370 6.76 -5.80 -8.93
CA LYS A 370 6.44 -4.36 -8.89
C LYS A 370 5.61 -3.98 -7.65
N CYS A 371 6.16 -4.15 -6.45
CA CYS A 371 5.48 -3.76 -5.20
C CYS A 371 4.97 -2.32 -5.24
N LEU A 372 5.84 -1.36 -5.62
CA LEU A 372 5.43 -0.01 -5.97
C LEU A 372 4.95 0.02 -7.43
N ARG A 373 3.64 0.17 -7.60
CA ARG A 373 2.92 0.21 -8.87
C ARG A 373 1.78 1.24 -8.84
N GLY A 374 1.09 1.36 -9.96
CA GLY A 374 -0.04 2.27 -10.13
C GLY A 374 0.35 3.72 -10.26
N ALA A 375 -0.53 4.66 -9.90
CA ALA A 375 -0.34 6.08 -10.21
C ALA A 375 1.02 6.63 -9.75
N MET A 376 1.53 6.16 -8.59
CA MET A 376 2.87 6.51 -8.11
C MET A 376 3.98 5.63 -8.72
N GLY A 377 3.70 4.36 -8.95
CA GLY A 377 4.70 3.39 -9.40
C GLY A 377 5.01 3.42 -10.90
N ASP A 378 4.01 3.75 -11.72
CA ASP A 378 4.01 3.61 -13.17
C ASP A 378 4.26 4.95 -13.89
N ALA A 379 4.23 6.07 -13.16
CA ALA A 379 4.53 7.40 -13.67
C ALA A 379 5.95 7.46 -14.30
N LYS A 380 6.03 7.85 -15.58
CA LYS A 380 7.28 7.96 -16.36
C LYS A 380 7.55 9.37 -16.85
N ASP A 381 8.83 9.75 -16.91
CA ASP A 381 9.28 10.94 -17.65
C ASP A 381 9.30 10.66 -19.17
N SER A 382 9.62 11.68 -19.97
CA SER A 382 9.73 11.57 -21.42
C SER A 382 10.82 10.61 -21.91
N ALA A 383 11.76 10.22 -21.04
CA ALA A 383 12.80 9.24 -21.32
C ALA A 383 12.42 7.82 -20.84
N GLY A 384 11.22 7.62 -20.31
CA GLY A 384 10.74 6.32 -19.80
C GLY A 384 11.23 5.97 -18.39
N ASN A 385 11.95 6.86 -17.70
CA ASN A 385 12.40 6.64 -16.33
C ASN A 385 11.24 6.82 -15.36
N ALA A 386 11.23 6.06 -14.26
CA ALA A 386 10.21 6.26 -13.24
C ALA A 386 10.36 7.64 -12.57
N MET A 387 9.30 8.45 -12.56
CA MET A 387 9.31 9.79 -11.97
C MET A 387 9.39 9.77 -10.44
N MET A 388 8.89 8.69 -9.83
CA MET A 388 8.95 8.47 -8.39
C MET A 388 9.76 7.21 -8.09
N GLN A 389 10.52 7.21 -7.01
CA GLN A 389 11.28 6.07 -6.50
C GLN A 389 10.80 5.73 -5.09
N CYS A 390 11.21 4.59 -4.52
CA CYS A 390 10.93 4.32 -3.11
C CYS A 390 11.50 5.45 -2.22
N GLN A 391 12.66 5.96 -2.62
CA GLN A 391 13.36 7.08 -1.98
C GLN A 391 12.59 8.39 -2.05
N SER A 392 11.76 8.62 -3.08
CA SER A 392 10.91 9.82 -3.19
C SER A 392 9.92 9.94 -2.05
N CYS A 393 9.59 8.81 -1.39
CA CYS A 393 8.63 8.78 -0.29
C CYS A 393 9.29 8.45 1.06
N HIS A 394 10.26 7.54 1.08
CA HIS A 394 10.87 7.04 2.32
C HIS A 394 12.27 7.59 2.60
N GLY A 395 12.90 8.27 1.65
CA GLY A 395 14.31 8.66 1.71
C GLY A 395 15.27 7.50 1.39
N HIS A 396 16.57 7.75 1.59
CA HIS A 396 17.62 6.75 1.33
C HIS A 396 17.68 5.69 2.44
N MET A 397 18.50 4.65 2.23
CA MET A 397 18.68 3.54 3.19
C MET A 397 19.04 4.04 4.60
N SER A 398 19.87 5.09 4.71
CA SER A 398 20.23 5.72 5.97
C SER A 398 19.06 6.44 6.65
N ASN A 399 18.11 6.98 5.89
CA ASN A 399 16.92 7.65 6.44
C ASN A 399 15.97 6.64 7.06
N VAL A 400 15.74 5.52 6.36
CA VAL A 400 14.90 4.44 6.90
C VAL A 400 15.57 3.66 8.04
N ALA A 401 16.88 3.84 8.23
CA ALA A 401 17.67 3.32 9.33
C ALA A 401 17.70 4.22 10.58
N ASP A 402 17.14 5.44 10.51
CA ASP A 402 17.19 6.39 11.62
C ASP A 402 16.55 5.78 12.89
N LYS A 403 17.26 5.87 14.01
CA LYS A 403 16.80 5.32 15.31
C LYS A 403 15.51 5.97 15.82
N ASN A 404 15.22 7.19 15.39
CA ASN A 404 14.03 7.96 15.74
C ASN A 404 12.85 7.59 14.83
N ARG A 405 13.10 6.96 13.67
CA ARG A 405 12.06 6.47 12.78
C ARG A 405 11.51 5.14 13.29
N LYS A 406 10.21 5.09 13.48
CA LYS A 406 9.44 3.90 13.83
C LYS A 406 8.91 3.26 12.55
N GLY A 407 9.58 2.21 12.08
CA GLY A 407 9.15 1.50 10.87
C GLY A 407 7.69 1.02 10.96
N TRP A 408 6.99 0.96 9.83
CA TRP A 408 5.57 0.63 9.67
C TRP A 408 4.56 1.68 10.15
N VAL A 409 4.99 2.67 10.92
CA VAL A 409 4.09 3.71 11.47
C VAL A 409 4.53 5.14 11.12
N ASP A 410 5.82 5.38 10.92
CA ASP A 410 6.34 6.63 10.35
C ASP A 410 6.41 6.48 8.83
N GLU A 411 5.24 6.56 8.21
CA GLU A 411 5.04 6.37 6.77
C GLU A 411 4.65 7.68 6.06
N PRO A 412 4.88 7.76 4.74
CA PRO A 412 4.49 8.91 3.93
C PRO A 412 2.99 9.20 4.04
N ASN A 413 2.65 10.49 4.04
CA ASN A 413 1.27 10.97 4.01
C ASN A 413 0.98 11.71 2.70
N CYS A 414 -0.30 11.84 2.38
CA CYS A 414 -0.75 12.32 1.08
C CYS A 414 -0.39 13.80 0.87
N GLN A 415 -0.54 14.63 1.90
CA GLN A 415 -0.31 16.06 1.83
C GLN A 415 1.17 16.44 1.61
N ALA A 416 2.12 15.54 1.90
CA ALA A 416 3.53 15.77 1.58
C ALA A 416 3.78 15.94 0.06
N CYS A 417 2.88 15.44 -0.79
CA CYS A 417 2.90 15.68 -2.24
C CYS A 417 1.67 16.43 -2.78
N HIS A 418 0.52 16.32 -2.12
CA HIS A 418 -0.77 16.82 -2.62
C HIS A 418 -1.28 17.97 -1.78
N TYR A 419 -0.98 19.20 -2.21
CA TYR A 419 -1.33 20.43 -1.51
C TYR A 419 -1.50 21.59 -2.48
N ASP A 420 -2.35 22.55 -2.17
CA ASP A 420 -2.56 23.80 -2.92
C ASP A 420 -2.87 23.57 -4.42
N GLY A 421 -3.51 22.44 -4.74
CA GLY A 421 -3.80 22.05 -6.13
C GLY A 421 -2.59 21.50 -6.90
N MET A 422 -1.47 21.26 -6.24
CA MET A 422 -0.22 20.76 -6.82
C MET A 422 0.00 19.27 -6.54
N ARG A 423 0.87 18.64 -7.34
CA ARG A 423 1.32 17.25 -7.17
C ARG A 423 2.85 17.18 -7.29
N GLU A 424 3.52 17.01 -6.16
CA GLU A 424 4.97 16.79 -6.13
C GLU A 424 5.32 15.36 -6.55
N THR A 425 6.53 15.19 -7.10
CA THR A 425 7.13 13.87 -7.38
C THR A 425 7.99 13.34 -6.22
N SER A 426 8.11 14.10 -5.13
CA SER A 426 8.80 13.68 -3.91
C SER A 426 8.09 14.22 -2.68
N ALA A 427 7.78 13.31 -1.75
CA ALA A 427 7.27 13.64 -0.42
C ALA A 427 8.40 14.09 0.52
N ILE A 428 9.66 13.77 0.19
CA ILE A 428 10.82 14.16 0.96
C ILE A 428 11.24 15.58 0.57
N ASP A 429 11.32 16.45 1.58
CA ASP A 429 11.89 17.78 1.45
C ASP A 429 13.41 17.68 1.29
N PRO A 430 14.00 18.21 0.21
CA PRO A 430 15.42 18.04 -0.08
C PRO A 430 16.34 18.80 0.89
N THR A 431 15.84 19.83 1.59
CA THR A 431 16.61 20.62 2.55
C THR A 431 16.71 19.89 3.88
N THR A 432 15.61 19.28 4.34
CA THR A 432 15.55 18.63 5.66
C THR A 432 15.77 17.11 5.59
N ASN A 433 15.59 16.50 4.41
CA ASN A 433 15.58 15.06 4.20
C ASN A 433 14.53 14.33 5.07
N THR A 434 13.41 15.01 5.33
CA THR A 434 12.24 14.51 6.05
C THR A 434 10.98 14.70 5.21
N LEU A 435 9.84 14.14 5.63
CA LEU A 435 8.57 14.36 4.94
C LEU A 435 8.23 15.86 4.93
N ARG A 436 7.84 16.35 3.76
CA ARG A 436 7.36 17.72 3.58
C ARG A 436 6.15 17.97 4.48
N HIS A 437 6.19 19.08 5.19
CA HIS A 437 5.09 19.54 6.02
C HIS A 437 4.40 20.73 5.36
N VAL A 438 3.09 20.62 5.15
CA VAL A 438 2.25 21.64 4.52
C VAL A 438 0.99 21.88 5.34
N ILE A 439 0.36 23.04 5.14
CA ILE A 439 -0.83 23.46 5.89
C ILE A 439 -2.12 22.99 5.21
N ASP A 440 -2.12 22.78 3.88
CA ASP A 440 -3.30 22.27 3.17
C ASP A 440 -3.69 20.89 3.68
N THR A 441 -4.98 20.73 3.99
CA THR A 441 -5.57 19.51 4.53
C THR A 441 -6.56 18.84 3.58
N LYS A 442 -6.80 19.39 2.38
CA LYS A 442 -7.80 18.87 1.43
C LYS A 442 -7.59 17.41 1.07
N PHE A 443 -6.33 17.02 0.88
CA PHE A 443 -5.93 15.64 0.59
C PHE A 443 -5.20 14.98 1.75
N ALA A 444 -5.21 15.57 2.94
CA ALA A 444 -4.45 15.05 4.05
C ALA A 444 -5.04 13.75 4.61
N THR A 445 -4.13 12.86 5.03
CA THR A 445 -4.48 11.75 5.92
C THR A 445 -5.07 12.27 7.22
N ASN A 446 -5.93 11.51 7.88
CA ASN A 446 -6.50 11.96 9.16
C ASN A 446 -5.41 12.02 10.24
N PRO A 447 -5.30 13.13 11.00
CA PRO A 447 -4.37 13.21 12.12
C PRO A 447 -4.73 12.22 13.23
N ASN A 448 -3.75 11.82 14.02
CA ASN A 448 -3.89 10.93 15.17
C ASN A 448 -4.59 9.59 14.84
N THR A 449 -4.39 9.10 13.61
CA THR A 449 -5.05 7.91 13.08
C THR A 449 -3.98 6.93 12.58
N PRO A 450 -3.83 5.75 13.21
CA PRO A 450 -4.73 5.11 14.18
C PRO A 450 -4.45 5.46 15.65
N ALA A 451 -3.38 6.22 15.93
CA ALA A 451 -3.00 6.60 17.29
C ALA A 451 -2.42 8.00 17.31
N ASN A 452 -2.33 8.60 18.50
CA ASN A 452 -1.80 9.95 18.71
C ASN A 452 -0.42 10.13 18.06
N GLY A 453 -0.28 11.19 17.27
CA GLY A 453 0.95 11.50 16.52
C GLY A 453 1.16 10.72 15.22
N LEU A 454 0.22 9.87 14.80
CA LEU A 454 0.29 9.15 13.52
C LEU A 454 -0.77 9.66 12.54
N SER A 455 -0.45 9.67 11.25
CA SER A 455 -1.39 10.08 10.19
C SER A 455 -1.26 9.13 9.00
N LEU A 456 -1.79 7.91 9.16
CA LEU A 456 -1.56 6.82 8.22
C LEU A 456 -2.69 6.71 7.19
N TYR A 457 -2.30 6.73 5.91
CA TYR A 457 -3.21 6.53 4.77
C TYR A 457 -4.09 5.29 4.93
N ARG A 458 -3.50 4.18 5.36
CA ARG A 458 -4.19 2.88 5.45
C ARG A 458 -5.30 2.80 6.51
N PHE A 459 -5.40 3.80 7.39
CA PHE A 459 -6.44 3.93 8.42
C PHE A 459 -7.29 5.20 8.25
N SER A 460 -6.94 6.04 7.26
CA SER A 460 -7.63 7.30 7.03
C SER A 460 -8.94 7.08 6.27
N LYS A 461 -9.92 7.92 6.59
CA LYS A 461 -11.24 7.95 5.97
C LYS A 461 -11.58 9.33 5.43
N GLY A 462 -12.54 9.37 4.52
CA GLY A 462 -13.04 10.58 3.89
C GLY A 462 -14.56 10.56 3.71
N HIS A 463 -14.99 10.85 2.48
CA HIS A 463 -16.41 10.95 2.10
C HIS A 463 -17.23 9.72 2.54
N GLY A 464 -18.35 9.96 3.24
CA GLY A 464 -19.23 8.89 3.71
C GLY A 464 -18.59 7.93 4.72
N ASN A 465 -17.55 8.35 5.45
CA ASN A 465 -16.72 7.49 6.32
C ASN A 465 -16.05 6.31 5.59
N LEU A 466 -15.93 6.37 4.28
CA LEU A 466 -15.18 5.39 3.50
C LEU A 466 -13.69 5.53 3.77
N GLN A 467 -13.02 4.39 3.87
CA GLN A 467 -11.57 4.33 3.96
C GLN A 467 -10.96 4.87 2.67
N CYS A 468 -9.85 5.62 2.76
CA CYS A 468 -9.16 6.14 1.57
C CYS A 468 -8.81 5.01 0.59
N LYS A 469 -8.40 3.84 1.10
CA LYS A 469 -8.10 2.64 0.29
C LYS A 469 -9.30 2.08 -0.48
N SER A 470 -10.52 2.31 0.02
CA SER A 470 -11.73 1.84 -0.65
C SER A 470 -11.99 2.58 -1.98
N CYS A 471 -11.48 3.80 -2.14
CA CYS A 471 -11.61 4.59 -3.36
C CYS A 471 -10.31 4.61 -4.17
N HIS A 472 -9.17 4.69 -3.50
CA HIS A 472 -7.88 4.92 -4.14
C HIS A 472 -7.03 3.65 -4.35
N GLY A 473 -7.39 2.51 -3.75
CA GLY A 473 -6.60 1.28 -3.81
C GLY A 473 -5.65 1.11 -2.61
N ALA A 474 -4.88 0.02 -2.57
CA ALA A 474 -4.00 -0.27 -1.45
C ALA A 474 -2.77 0.66 -1.42
N THR A 475 -2.09 0.74 -0.28
CA THR A 475 -0.76 1.39 -0.18
C THR A 475 0.16 0.83 -1.27
N HIS A 476 1.01 1.64 -1.92
CA HIS A 476 1.87 1.23 -3.05
C HIS A 476 1.16 0.69 -4.33
N ALA A 477 -0.17 0.65 -4.34
CA ALA A 477 -0.99 0.20 -5.47
C ALA A 477 -2.16 1.16 -5.71
N ILE A 478 -1.90 2.46 -5.55
CA ILE A 478 -2.91 3.50 -5.78
C ILE A 478 -3.33 3.49 -7.24
N TYR A 479 -4.64 3.53 -7.47
CA TYR A 479 -5.22 3.39 -8.79
C TYR A 479 -4.88 4.55 -9.74
N PRO A 480 -4.87 4.29 -11.07
CA PRO A 480 -4.93 2.95 -11.68
C PRO A 480 -3.64 2.16 -11.41
N ALA A 481 -3.73 0.86 -11.19
CA ALA A 481 -2.61 -0.03 -10.85
C ALA A 481 -2.55 -1.29 -11.73
N HIS A 482 -2.02 -2.42 -11.24
CA HIS A 482 -1.99 -3.67 -12.00
C HIS A 482 -3.42 -4.13 -12.33
N GLN A 483 -3.58 -4.92 -13.40
CA GLN A 483 -4.90 -5.36 -13.88
C GLN A 483 -5.73 -6.01 -12.76
N ALA A 484 -5.10 -6.81 -11.91
CA ALA A 484 -5.72 -7.46 -10.76
C ALA A 484 -6.22 -6.45 -9.70
N ASP A 485 -5.47 -5.39 -9.41
CA ASP A 485 -5.90 -4.32 -8.49
C ASP A 485 -7.11 -3.55 -9.04
N ASN A 486 -7.09 -3.29 -10.35
CA ASN A 486 -8.13 -2.51 -11.02
C ASN A 486 -9.47 -3.24 -11.17
N LEU A 487 -9.55 -4.54 -10.86
CA LEU A 487 -10.79 -5.31 -11.00
C LEU A 487 -11.93 -4.75 -10.16
N LEU A 488 -11.65 -4.29 -8.93
CA LEU A 488 -12.65 -3.66 -8.08
C LEU A 488 -13.19 -2.39 -8.73
N ALA A 489 -12.29 -1.45 -9.06
CA ALA A 489 -12.66 -0.17 -9.66
C ALA A 489 -13.47 -0.38 -10.95
N LYS A 490 -12.97 -1.21 -11.88
CA LYS A 490 -13.68 -1.56 -13.12
C LYS A 490 -15.06 -2.14 -12.84
N GLY A 491 -15.18 -3.00 -11.83
CA GLY A 491 -16.44 -3.65 -11.46
C GLY A 491 -17.50 -2.70 -10.91
N ILE A 492 -17.12 -1.57 -10.29
CA ILE A 492 -18.09 -0.66 -9.65
C ILE A 492 -18.35 0.63 -10.43
N GLN A 493 -17.37 1.12 -11.19
CA GLN A 493 -17.51 2.38 -11.95
C GLN A 493 -17.34 2.22 -13.46
N GLY A 494 -17.01 1.01 -13.94
CA GLY A 494 -16.88 0.71 -15.37
C GLY A 494 -15.51 1.00 -15.98
N HIS A 495 -14.57 1.62 -15.23
CA HIS A 495 -13.21 1.88 -15.69
C HIS A 495 -12.16 1.72 -14.58
N ALA A 496 -10.90 1.58 -14.98
CA ALA A 496 -9.77 1.60 -14.04
C ALA A 496 -9.50 3.02 -13.55
N GLY A 497 -8.93 3.15 -12.35
CA GLY A 497 -8.61 4.43 -11.72
C GLY A 497 -9.26 4.56 -10.35
N THR A 498 -8.94 5.66 -9.66
CA THR A 498 -9.61 6.05 -8.42
C THR A 498 -11.13 6.01 -8.63
N ILE A 499 -11.86 5.54 -7.64
CA ILE A 499 -13.32 5.49 -7.68
C ILE A 499 -13.88 6.89 -7.46
N GLY A 500 -14.55 7.44 -8.47
CA GLY A 500 -15.08 8.80 -8.41
C GLY A 500 -16.36 9.01 -9.21
N GLU A 501 -16.85 8.00 -9.91
CA GLU A 501 -18.24 8.04 -10.40
C GLU A 501 -19.20 8.01 -9.22
N CYS A 502 -19.87 9.12 -8.94
CA CYS A 502 -20.81 9.20 -7.82
C CYS A 502 -21.91 8.12 -7.91
N SER A 503 -22.31 7.73 -9.13
CA SER A 503 -23.28 6.64 -9.34
C SER A 503 -22.76 5.25 -9.00
N ALA A 504 -21.46 5.07 -8.77
CA ALA A 504 -20.93 3.82 -8.24
C ALA A 504 -21.43 3.54 -6.81
N CYS A 505 -21.92 4.56 -6.11
CA CYS A 505 -22.36 4.46 -4.71
C CYS A 505 -23.75 5.06 -4.45
N HIS A 506 -24.16 6.06 -5.23
CA HIS A 506 -25.44 6.74 -5.05
C HIS A 506 -26.39 6.40 -6.19
N SER A 507 -27.54 5.79 -5.87
CA SER A 507 -28.60 5.56 -6.87
C SER A 507 -29.20 6.87 -7.40
N SER A 508 -29.20 7.91 -6.56
CA SER A 508 -29.54 9.28 -6.94
C SER A 508 -28.38 10.19 -6.56
N VAL A 509 -27.64 10.68 -7.56
CA VAL A 509 -26.46 11.53 -7.34
C VAL A 509 -26.90 12.94 -6.95
N PRO A 510 -26.54 13.43 -5.75
CA PRO A 510 -26.87 14.80 -5.34
C PRO A 510 -26.15 15.83 -6.21
N ASN A 511 -26.82 16.92 -6.61
CA ASN A 511 -26.17 18.04 -7.28
C ASN A 511 -25.68 19.04 -6.22
N THR A 512 -24.38 19.00 -5.91
CA THR A 512 -23.78 19.80 -4.84
C THR A 512 -22.47 20.42 -5.31
N VAL A 513 -22.12 21.61 -4.81
CA VAL A 513 -20.84 22.26 -5.14
C VAL A 513 -19.65 21.57 -4.45
N THR A 514 -19.80 21.18 -3.19
CA THR A 514 -18.69 20.66 -2.36
C THR A 514 -19.05 19.40 -1.56
N GLY A 515 -20.16 18.74 -1.88
CA GLY A 515 -20.66 17.57 -1.12
C GLY A 515 -19.89 16.27 -1.37
N GLY A 516 -19.08 16.19 -2.43
CA GLY A 516 -18.29 15.03 -2.78
C GLY A 516 -16.95 14.91 -2.02
N PRO A 517 -16.17 13.87 -2.31
CA PRO A 517 -14.82 13.72 -1.75
C PRO A 517 -13.95 14.93 -2.09
N HIS A 518 -13.10 15.37 -1.15
CA HIS A 518 -12.20 16.52 -1.31
C HIS A 518 -12.88 17.86 -1.69
N GLY A 519 -14.19 17.95 -1.47
CA GLY A 519 -15.00 19.11 -1.86
C GLY A 519 -15.35 19.14 -3.35
N MET A 520 -15.35 17.98 -4.02
CA MET A 520 -15.72 17.86 -5.44
C MET A 520 -17.24 17.94 -5.63
N HIS A 521 -17.66 18.53 -6.75
CA HIS A 521 -19.02 18.42 -7.28
C HIS A 521 -19.14 17.19 -8.22
N PRO A 522 -20.37 16.74 -8.53
CA PRO A 522 -20.56 15.72 -9.56
C PRO A 522 -20.15 16.23 -10.96
N VAL A 523 -19.65 15.34 -11.79
CA VAL A 523 -19.29 15.63 -13.19
C VAL A 523 -20.38 15.07 -14.11
N ARG A 524 -21.52 15.77 -14.20
CA ARG A 524 -22.74 15.35 -14.93
C ARG A 524 -23.43 16.52 -15.62
N GLN A 525 -24.34 16.22 -16.55
CA GLN A 525 -25.14 17.23 -17.24
C GLN A 525 -25.93 18.13 -16.27
N SER A 526 -26.44 17.58 -15.16
CA SER A 526 -27.13 18.37 -14.13
C SER A 526 -26.26 19.43 -13.48
N TRP A 527 -24.95 19.17 -13.36
CA TRP A 527 -23.99 20.16 -12.87
C TRP A 527 -23.75 21.22 -13.94
N VAL A 528 -23.49 20.80 -15.19
CA VAL A 528 -23.28 21.72 -16.33
C VAL A 528 -24.44 22.70 -16.47
N ASN A 529 -25.69 22.23 -16.34
CA ASN A 529 -26.87 23.09 -16.46
C ASN A 529 -27.06 24.12 -15.34
N GLY A 530 -26.39 23.98 -14.18
CA GLY A 530 -26.62 24.81 -13.00
C GLY A 530 -25.36 25.41 -12.37
N HIS A 531 -24.19 25.18 -12.96
CA HIS A 531 -22.93 25.69 -12.41
C HIS A 531 -22.77 27.20 -12.62
N GLU A 532 -23.49 27.79 -13.57
CA GLU A 532 -23.53 29.24 -13.82
C GLU A 532 -24.00 29.98 -12.57
N ASP A 533 -25.16 29.62 -12.01
CA ASP A 533 -25.68 30.19 -10.75
C ASP A 533 -24.64 30.12 -9.62
N VAL A 534 -23.86 29.03 -9.56
CA VAL A 534 -22.82 28.85 -8.53
C VAL A 534 -21.64 29.81 -8.77
N ALA A 535 -21.23 29.98 -10.03
CA ALA A 535 -20.15 30.87 -10.41
C ALA A 535 -20.51 32.35 -10.21
N GLU A 536 -21.73 32.76 -10.57
CA GLU A 536 -22.24 34.12 -10.35
C GLU A 536 -22.23 34.52 -8.88
N ASN A 537 -22.56 33.57 -7.99
CA ASN A 537 -22.56 33.82 -6.55
C ASN A 537 -21.14 33.90 -5.97
N ASN A 538 -20.24 32.98 -6.35
CA ASN A 538 -18.87 32.97 -5.86
C ASN A 538 -17.94 32.13 -6.74
N ALA A 539 -17.47 32.68 -7.86
CA ALA A 539 -16.52 32.00 -8.75
C ALA A 539 -15.19 31.64 -8.04
N ALA A 540 -14.76 32.42 -7.03
CA ALA A 540 -13.49 32.18 -6.35
C ALA A 540 -13.41 30.80 -5.67
N GLN A 541 -14.54 30.20 -5.29
CA GLN A 541 -14.59 28.86 -4.72
C GLN A 541 -14.12 27.76 -5.70
N CYS A 542 -14.19 28.02 -7.01
CA CYS A 542 -13.78 27.07 -8.05
C CYS A 542 -12.24 27.02 -8.22
N THR A 543 -11.53 28.08 -7.84
CA THR A 543 -10.07 28.22 -8.05
C THR A 543 -9.26 27.13 -7.38
N VAL A 544 -9.79 26.55 -6.30
CA VAL A 544 -9.13 25.48 -5.55
C VAL A 544 -8.95 24.19 -6.38
N CYS A 545 -9.84 23.94 -7.35
CA CYS A 545 -9.80 22.76 -8.22
C CYS A 545 -9.53 23.13 -9.69
N HIS A 546 -9.97 24.30 -10.16
CA HIS A 546 -9.85 24.74 -11.54
C HIS A 546 -8.72 25.75 -11.77
N GLY A 547 -7.85 25.93 -10.77
CA GLY A 547 -6.70 26.84 -10.83
C GLY A 547 -7.06 28.30 -10.56
N GLN A 548 -6.09 29.07 -10.07
CA GLN A 548 -6.25 30.51 -9.76
C GLN A 548 -6.61 31.36 -10.97
N ASN A 549 -6.29 30.88 -12.18
CA ASN A 549 -6.57 31.54 -13.44
C ASN A 549 -7.81 30.94 -14.16
N TYR A 550 -8.53 30.00 -13.55
CA TYR A 550 -9.69 29.32 -14.12
C TYR A 550 -9.42 28.53 -15.42
N ARG A 551 -8.14 28.25 -15.72
CA ARG A 551 -7.70 27.53 -16.92
C ARG A 551 -7.62 26.02 -16.72
N GLY A 552 -8.18 25.52 -15.63
CA GLY A 552 -8.06 24.14 -15.22
C GLY A 552 -6.80 23.89 -14.41
N SER A 553 -6.79 22.77 -13.70
CA SER A 553 -5.61 22.26 -13.01
C SER A 553 -5.61 20.74 -13.05
N VAL A 554 -4.57 20.12 -12.51
CA VAL A 554 -4.51 18.67 -12.32
C VAL A 554 -5.71 18.10 -11.55
N LEU A 555 -6.39 18.91 -10.74
CA LEU A 555 -7.59 18.50 -10.00
C LEU A 555 -8.88 18.55 -10.85
N SER A 556 -8.89 19.27 -11.98
CA SER A 556 -10.03 19.32 -12.90
C SER A 556 -9.88 18.37 -14.10
N GLU A 557 -8.88 17.47 -14.07
CA GLU A 557 -8.68 16.44 -15.08
C GLU A 557 -9.87 15.48 -15.14
N THR A 558 -10.42 15.27 -16.34
CA THR A 558 -11.46 14.25 -16.57
C THR A 558 -10.88 12.83 -16.42
N TRP A 559 -11.56 11.95 -15.69
CA TRP A 559 -11.04 10.60 -15.44
C TRP A 559 -11.34 9.61 -16.58
N THR A 560 -12.35 9.94 -17.37
CA THR A 560 -12.76 9.26 -18.60
C THR A 560 -13.26 10.31 -19.58
N ALA A 561 -13.43 9.94 -20.85
CA ALA A 561 -14.04 10.84 -21.82
C ALA A 561 -15.45 11.25 -21.38
N ARG A 562 -15.81 12.50 -21.66
CA ARG A 562 -17.08 13.11 -21.26
C ARG A 562 -17.65 13.93 -22.39
N THR A 563 -18.97 13.86 -22.55
CA THR A 563 -19.70 14.69 -23.51
C THR A 563 -20.86 15.36 -22.78
N PHE A 564 -20.98 16.66 -22.99
CA PHE A 564 -22.03 17.49 -22.39
C PHE A 564 -22.71 18.34 -23.45
N SER A 565 -24.01 18.53 -23.27
CA SER A 565 -24.74 19.61 -23.95
C SER A 565 -24.44 20.92 -23.24
N VAL A 566 -24.09 21.95 -24.00
CA VAL A 566 -23.83 23.32 -23.54
C VAL A 566 -24.68 24.28 -24.38
N GLU A 567 -24.71 25.56 -24.02
CA GLU A 567 -25.57 26.59 -24.64
C GLU A 567 -25.38 26.64 -26.17
N ASN A 568 -24.14 26.47 -26.62
CA ASN A 568 -23.73 26.57 -28.02
C ASN A 568 -23.43 25.21 -28.68
N GLY A 569 -24.02 24.12 -28.19
CA GLY A 569 -23.96 22.80 -28.84
C GLY A 569 -23.49 21.68 -27.92
N ILE A 570 -22.55 20.86 -28.41
CA ILE A 570 -22.03 19.71 -27.67
C ILE A 570 -20.52 19.90 -27.49
N LYS A 571 -20.05 19.67 -26.26
CA LYS A 571 -18.63 19.68 -25.92
C LYS A 571 -18.20 18.29 -25.47
N THR A 572 -17.12 17.79 -26.07
CA THR A 572 -16.51 16.52 -25.71
C THR A 572 -15.11 16.77 -25.18
N PHE A 573 -14.84 16.21 -24.01
CA PHE A 573 -13.55 16.25 -23.34
C PHE A 573 -12.94 14.85 -23.37
N ALA A 574 -11.73 14.74 -23.90
CA ALA A 574 -10.93 13.54 -23.78
C ALA A 574 -10.57 13.28 -22.31
N LYS A 575 -10.23 12.04 -21.97
CA LYS A 575 -9.67 11.69 -20.65
C LYS A 575 -8.39 12.50 -20.40
N GLY A 576 -8.24 13.02 -19.19
CA GLY A 576 -7.09 13.82 -18.77
C GLY A 576 -7.19 15.31 -19.13
N HIS A 577 -8.26 15.72 -19.83
CA HIS A 577 -8.48 17.14 -20.12
C HIS A 577 -8.73 17.91 -18.83
N GLN A 578 -7.96 18.97 -18.59
CA GLN A 578 -8.11 19.87 -17.45
C GLN A 578 -9.24 20.84 -17.72
N VAL A 579 -10.44 20.54 -17.22
CA VAL A 579 -11.64 21.34 -17.51
C VAL A 579 -11.47 22.76 -16.98
N SER A 580 -11.76 23.73 -17.85
CA SER A 580 -11.59 25.16 -17.62
C SER A 580 -12.85 25.97 -17.95
N CYS A 581 -13.01 27.16 -17.36
CA CYS A 581 -14.09 28.07 -17.75
C CYS A 581 -13.96 28.50 -19.22
N TYR A 582 -12.74 28.53 -19.75
CA TYR A 582 -12.43 28.94 -21.12
C TYR A 582 -12.76 27.89 -22.18
N ASP A 583 -13.12 26.67 -21.76
CA ASP A 583 -13.52 25.62 -22.71
C ASP A 583 -14.88 25.93 -23.35
N CYS A 584 -15.73 26.68 -22.63
CA CYS A 584 -17.10 27.00 -23.01
C CYS A 584 -17.43 28.51 -22.97
N HIS A 585 -16.77 29.28 -22.09
CA HIS A 585 -17.03 30.71 -21.87
C HIS A 585 -15.76 31.55 -22.07
N ASN A 586 -15.86 32.87 -21.95
CA ASN A 586 -14.69 33.78 -22.00
C ASN A 586 -14.15 34.13 -20.59
N GLY A 587 -14.11 33.13 -19.70
CA GLY A 587 -13.66 33.27 -18.31
C GLY A 587 -14.74 32.93 -17.28
N PRO A 588 -14.51 33.27 -16.00
CA PRO A 588 -15.42 32.91 -14.90
C PRO A 588 -16.61 33.87 -14.73
N ASN A 589 -16.68 34.93 -15.54
CA ASN A 589 -17.82 35.83 -15.62
C ASN A 589 -18.60 35.43 -16.89
N PRO A 590 -19.55 34.49 -16.78
CA PRO A 590 -20.32 34.00 -17.91
C PRO A 590 -21.09 35.11 -18.64
#